data_AF-A0A924AZ57-F1
#
_entry.id   AF-A0A924AZ57-F1
#
_cell.length_a   1.000
_cell.length_b   1.000
_cell.length_c   1.000
_cell.angle_alpha   90.00
_cell.angle_beta   90.00
_cell.angle_gamma   90.00
#
_symmetry.space_group_name_H-M   'P 1'
#
loop_
_entity.id
_entity.type
_entity.pdbx_description
1 polymer ?
#
loop_
_entity_poly.entity_id
_entity_poly.type
_entity_poly.pdbx_seq_one_letter_code
_entity_poly.pdbx_strand_id
1 'polypeptide(L)'
;YSVVNQKWLGYGATSAQAVTSGPQISLRSPLWTASKPRQDIPIMIFTSHQWNALMAENFHIGAAPILPSLLGHNARYVFALPARYNFAFLPGYKEVDKILAAKPLTAFAKFSSGKL
;
A
#
# COMPACT_ATOMS: atom_id res chain seq x y z
N TYR A 1 17.01 1.34 0.59
CA TYR A 1 15.68 1.99 0.59
C TYR A 1 15.50 2.72 1.89
N SER A 2 14.73 3.81 1.91
CA SER A 2 14.25 4.48 3.13
C SER A 2 12.74 4.35 3.25
N VAL A 3 12.20 4.49 4.48
CA VAL A 3 10.76 4.43 4.72
C VAL A 3 10.20 5.85 4.75
N VAL A 4 9.19 6.10 3.92
CA VAL A 4 8.42 7.34 3.94
C VAL A 4 7.02 7.03 4.42
N ASN A 5 6.63 7.61 5.56
CA ASN A 5 5.30 7.44 6.12
C ASN A 5 4.30 8.34 5.39
N GLN A 6 3.17 7.76 5.03
CA GLN A 6 2.07 8.39 4.34
C GLN A 6 0.74 7.90 4.90
N LYS A 7 -0.36 8.43 4.35
CA LYS A 7 -1.72 8.08 4.73
C LYS A 7 -2.56 7.93 3.47
N TRP A 8 -3.35 6.88 3.40
CA TRP A 8 -4.39 6.74 2.39
C TRP A 8 -5.74 7.21 2.96
N LEU A 9 -6.59 7.74 2.10
CA LEU A 9 -7.94 8.20 2.43
C LEU A 9 -8.96 7.37 1.65
N GLY A 10 -10.01 6.95 2.33
CA GLY A 10 -11.15 6.25 1.74
C GLY A 10 -12.39 7.14 1.74
N TYR A 11 -13.11 7.13 0.63
CA TYR A 11 -14.25 8.00 0.37
C TYR A 11 -15.50 7.16 0.10
N GLY A 12 -16.65 7.62 0.59
CA GLY A 12 -17.95 7.04 0.24
C GLY A 12 -18.41 7.53 -1.13
N ALA A 13 -19.37 6.83 -1.74
CA ALA A 13 -19.81 7.09 -3.12
C ALA A 13 -20.23 8.54 -3.43
N THR A 14 -20.77 9.26 -2.45
CA THR A 14 -21.34 10.61 -2.64
C THR A 14 -20.65 11.70 -1.83
N SER A 15 -19.61 11.37 -1.06
CA SER A 15 -18.98 12.30 -0.12
C SER A 15 -17.55 12.63 -0.51
N ALA A 16 -17.23 13.93 -0.58
CA ALA A 16 -15.86 14.41 -0.69
C ALA A 16 -15.07 14.29 0.64
N GLN A 17 -15.77 14.08 1.76
CA GLN A 17 -15.14 13.86 3.07
C GLN A 17 -14.69 12.40 3.17
N ALA A 18 -13.43 12.19 3.58
CA ALA A 18 -12.93 10.85 3.84
C ALA A 18 -13.73 10.20 5.00
N VAL A 19 -14.27 9.01 4.75
CA VAL A 19 -15.05 8.22 5.73
C VAL A 19 -14.18 7.24 6.50
N THR A 20 -12.99 6.95 5.97
CA THR A 20 -11.99 6.09 6.61
C THR A 20 -10.60 6.47 6.13
N SER A 21 -9.57 6.01 6.82
CA SER A 21 -8.19 6.21 6.43
C SER A 21 -7.28 5.20 7.10
N GLY A 22 -6.06 5.09 6.60
CA GLY A 22 -5.07 4.22 7.21
C GLY A 22 -3.64 4.55 6.79
N PRO A 23 -2.66 3.87 7.40
CA PRO A 23 -1.26 4.11 7.09
C PRO A 23 -0.91 3.57 5.71
N GLN A 24 -0.05 4.31 5.02
CA GLN A 24 0.67 3.85 3.84
C GLN A 24 2.15 4.05 4.10
N ILE A 25 2.97 3.08 3.75
CA ILE A 25 4.43 3.24 3.73
C ILE A 25 4.89 3.22 2.28
N SER A 26 5.84 4.09 1.95
CA SER A 26 6.51 4.09 0.66
C SER A 26 7.97 3.72 0.89
N LEU A 27 8.42 2.60 0.32
CA LEU A 27 9.83 2.24 0.33
C LEU A 27 10.51 3.02 -0.78
N ARG A 28 11.21 4.09 -0.39
CA ARG A 28 11.87 5.00 -1.31
C ARG A 28 13.22 4.48 -1.76
N SER A 29 13.42 4.45 -3.08
CA SER A 29 14.69 4.06 -3.66
C SER A 29 15.79 5.05 -3.25
N PRO A 30 17.02 4.58 -2.93
CA PRO A 30 18.15 5.49 -2.67
C PRO A 30 18.53 6.34 -3.89
N LEU A 31 18.07 5.96 -5.09
CA LEU A 31 18.28 6.71 -6.33
C LEU A 31 17.20 7.77 -6.60
N TRP A 32 16.23 7.93 -5.70
CA TRP A 32 15.17 8.92 -5.83
C TRP A 32 15.69 10.33 -5.56
N THR A 33 15.32 11.31 -6.39
CA THR A 33 15.49 12.74 -6.10
C THR A 33 14.23 13.52 -6.48
N ALA A 34 14.08 14.75 -5.96
CA ALA A 34 12.94 15.60 -6.30
C ALA A 34 12.90 15.98 -7.80
N SER A 35 14.07 16.18 -8.43
CA SER A 35 14.18 16.49 -9.86
C SER A 35 14.06 15.25 -10.77
N LYS A 36 14.33 14.06 -10.23
CA LYS A 36 14.24 12.79 -10.97
C LYS A 36 13.58 11.73 -10.08
N PRO A 37 12.26 11.81 -9.88
CA PRO A 37 11.56 10.85 -9.06
C PRO A 37 11.70 9.45 -9.64
N ARG A 38 12.04 8.50 -8.77
CA ARG A 38 12.09 7.07 -9.09
C ARG A 38 10.83 6.40 -8.53
N GLN A 39 10.40 5.28 -9.10
CA GLN A 39 9.28 4.51 -8.58
C GLN A 39 9.62 3.99 -7.18
N ASP A 40 8.83 4.40 -6.19
CA ASP A 40 8.86 3.81 -4.86
C ASP A 40 8.02 2.52 -4.84
N ILE A 41 8.16 1.71 -3.79
CA ILE A 41 7.27 0.56 -3.52
C ILE A 41 6.25 0.97 -2.45
N PRO A 42 5.01 1.32 -2.83
CA PRO A 42 3.99 1.68 -1.88
C PRO A 42 3.30 0.44 -1.29
N ILE A 43 3.06 0.46 0.02
CA ILE A 43 2.33 -0.57 0.74
C ILE A 43 1.28 0.12 1.60
N MET A 44 0.03 -0.15 1.27
CA MET A 44 -1.12 0.28 2.05
C MET A 44 -1.38 -0.74 3.16
N ILE A 45 -1.71 -0.26 4.35
CA ILE A 45 -1.98 -1.08 5.51
C ILE A 45 -3.44 -0.87 5.90
N PHE A 46 -4.17 -1.97 5.99
CA PHE A 46 -5.57 -2.01 6.37
C PHE A 46 -5.76 -2.87 7.61
N THR A 47 -6.76 -2.58 8.43
CA THR A 47 -7.34 -3.60 9.29
C THR A 47 -8.16 -4.59 8.46
N SER A 48 -8.43 -5.79 8.98
CA SER A 48 -9.31 -6.76 8.29
C SER A 48 -10.70 -6.18 8.00
N HIS A 49 -11.25 -5.36 8.90
CA HIS A 49 -12.53 -4.68 8.68
C HIS A 49 -12.47 -3.69 7.52
N GLN A 50 -11.41 -2.87 7.45
CA GLN A 50 -11.23 -1.92 6.36
C GLN A 50 -11.04 -2.63 5.02
N TRP A 51 -10.27 -3.71 5.00
CA TRP A 51 -10.07 -4.51 3.78
C TRP A 51 -11.38 -5.11 3.29
N ASN A 52 -12.17 -5.74 4.16
CA ASN A 52 -13.46 -6.31 3.78
C ASN A 52 -14.44 -5.26 3.27
N ALA A 53 -14.49 -4.09 3.93
CA ALA A 53 -15.32 -2.98 3.46
C ALA A 53 -14.88 -2.42 2.10
N LEU A 54 -13.57 -2.38 1.82
CA LEU A 54 -13.03 -2.00 0.51
C LEU A 54 -13.42 -3.03 -0.57
N MET A 55 -13.29 -4.33 -0.27
CA MET A 55 -13.64 -5.41 -1.19
C MET A 55 -15.16 -5.49 -1.46
N ALA A 56 -15.98 -5.05 -0.50
CA ALA A 56 -17.42 -4.91 -0.66
C ALA A 56 -17.84 -3.58 -1.31
N GLU A 57 -16.88 -2.77 -1.77
CA GLU A 57 -17.11 -1.46 -2.41
C GLU A 57 -17.88 -0.45 -1.54
N ASN A 58 -17.86 -0.63 -0.21
CA ASN A 58 -18.51 0.30 0.73
C ASN A 58 -17.80 1.66 0.77
N PHE A 59 -16.54 1.71 0.33
CA PHE A 59 -15.79 2.93 0.08
C PHE A 59 -14.74 2.68 -1.01
N HIS A 60 -14.22 3.73 -1.61
CA HIS A 60 -13.16 3.66 -2.62
C HIS A 60 -11.92 4.46 -2.21
N ILE A 61 -10.78 4.15 -2.83
CA ILE A 61 -9.51 4.87 -2.61
C ILE A 61 -9.03 5.40 -3.95
N GLY A 62 -8.92 6.73 -4.04
CA GLY A 62 -8.67 7.40 -5.31
C GLY A 62 -9.81 7.17 -6.32
N ALA A 63 -9.51 7.41 -7.59
CA ALA A 63 -10.48 7.33 -8.69
C ALA A 63 -10.23 6.14 -9.65
N ALA A 64 -9.35 5.20 -9.27
CA ALA A 64 -9.04 4.06 -10.13
C ALA A 64 -10.21 3.06 -10.15
N PRO A 65 -10.60 2.52 -11.32
CA PRO A 65 -11.68 1.54 -11.44
C PRO A 65 -11.23 0.11 -11.08
N ILE A 66 -10.12 -0.02 -10.35
CA ILE A 66 -9.56 -1.30 -9.90
C ILE A 66 -9.16 -1.16 -8.44
N LEU A 67 -9.35 -2.22 -7.67
CA LEU A 67 -9.00 -2.22 -6.25
C LEU A 67 -7.49 -2.41 -6.04
N PRO A 68 -6.95 -1.96 -4.89
CA PRO A 68 -5.65 -2.40 -4.40
C PRO A 68 -5.53 -3.93 -4.37
N SER A 69 -4.35 -4.48 -4.61
CA SER A 69 -4.11 -5.94 -4.63
C SER A 69 -3.43 -6.43 -3.35
N LEU A 70 -3.79 -7.63 -2.90
CA LEU A 70 -3.21 -8.24 -1.71
C LEU A 70 -1.72 -8.55 -1.90
N LEU A 71 -0.88 -8.06 -0.98
CA LEU A 71 0.54 -8.45 -0.88
C LEU A 71 0.75 -9.52 0.21
N GLY A 72 -0.06 -9.48 1.28
CA GLY A 72 -0.08 -10.47 2.35
C GLY A 72 -0.86 -9.95 3.55
N HIS A 73 -0.99 -10.76 4.60
CA HIS A 73 -1.73 -10.37 5.79
C HIS A 73 -1.22 -11.12 7.04
N ASN A 74 -1.53 -10.58 8.22
CA ASN A 74 -1.43 -11.28 9.49
C ASN A 74 -2.77 -11.22 10.23
N ALA A 75 -2.78 -11.59 11.52
CA ALA A 75 -3.99 -11.62 12.34
C ALA A 75 -4.65 -10.24 12.56
N ARG A 76 -3.95 -9.13 12.28
CA ARG A 76 -4.45 -7.77 12.52
C ARG A 76 -4.54 -6.92 11.26
N TYR A 77 -3.63 -7.13 10.32
CA TYR A 77 -3.42 -6.24 9.20
C TYR A 77 -3.38 -6.96 7.86
N VAL A 78 -3.92 -6.29 6.85
CA VAL A 78 -3.76 -6.62 5.44
C VAL A 78 -2.81 -5.61 4.81
N PHE A 79 -1.80 -6.11 4.11
CA PHE A 79 -0.85 -5.33 3.34
C PHE A 79 -1.25 -5.42 1.87
N ALA A 80 -1.47 -4.26 1.25
CA ALA A 80 -1.90 -4.20 -0.13
C ALA A 80 -1.06 -3.23 -0.95
N LEU A 81 -1.02 -3.48 -2.24
CA LEU A 81 -0.41 -2.62 -3.24
C LEU A 81 -1.49 -1.69 -3.80
N PRO A 82 -1.28 -0.37 -3.83
CA PRO A 82 -2.21 0.55 -4.47
C PRO A 82 -2.51 0.16 -5.91
N ALA A 83 -3.77 0.38 -6.31
CA ALA A 83 -4.18 0.35 -7.70
C ALA A 83 -3.25 1.22 -8.54
N ARG A 84 -2.80 0.70 -9.69
CA ARG A 84 -2.01 1.46 -10.67
C ARG A 84 -0.73 2.10 -10.10
N TYR A 85 -0.09 1.48 -9.10
CA TYR A 85 1.10 2.03 -8.43
C TYR A 85 2.25 2.43 -9.38
N ASN A 86 2.36 1.79 -10.56
CA ASN A 86 3.40 2.02 -11.58
C ASN A 86 2.90 2.74 -12.84
N PHE A 87 1.68 3.28 -12.85
CA PHE A 87 1.05 3.85 -14.06
C PHE A 87 1.69 5.16 -14.53
N ALA A 88 2.47 5.83 -13.68
CA ALA A 88 3.27 6.99 -14.06
C ALA A 88 4.55 6.62 -14.84
N PHE A 89 4.87 5.32 -14.96
CA PHE A 89 6.05 4.79 -15.64
C PHE A 89 7.37 5.47 -15.22
N LEU A 90 7.47 5.85 -13.93
CA LEU A 90 8.67 6.48 -13.40
C LEU A 90 9.89 5.57 -13.57
N PRO A 91 11.11 6.12 -13.72
CA PRO A 91 12.34 5.33 -13.65
C PRO A 91 12.29 4.30 -12.51
N GLY A 92 12.74 3.07 -12.77
CA GLY A 92 12.73 2.01 -11.76
C GLY A 92 11.40 1.23 -11.63
N TYR A 93 10.32 1.57 -12.35
CA TYR A 93 9.07 0.81 -12.22
C TYR A 93 9.22 -0.69 -12.54
N LYS A 94 10.00 -1.04 -13.57
CA LYS A 94 10.29 -2.46 -13.91
C LYS A 94 11.03 -3.21 -12.81
N GLU A 95 11.90 -2.51 -12.08
CA GLU A 95 12.61 -3.08 -10.92
C GLU A 95 11.61 -3.38 -9.81
N VAL A 96 10.71 -2.44 -9.53
CA VAL A 96 9.63 -2.64 -8.54
C VAL A 96 8.70 -3.78 -8.96
N ASP A 97 8.31 -3.87 -10.23
CA ASP A 97 7.50 -4.97 -10.76
C ASP A 97 8.20 -6.32 -10.53
N LYS A 98 9.51 -6.39 -10.79
CA LYS A 98 10.30 -7.61 -10.54
C LYS A 98 10.37 -7.97 -9.06
N ILE A 99 10.55 -6.98 -8.18
CA ILE A 99 10.54 -7.19 -6.72
C ILE A 99 9.18 -7.74 -6.30
N LEU A 100 8.08 -7.14 -6.72
CA LEU A 100 6.73 -7.55 -6.32
C LEU A 100 6.34 -8.92 -6.90
N ALA A 101 6.77 -9.23 -8.13
CA ALA A 101 6.55 -10.53 -8.75
C ALA A 101 7.22 -11.69 -7.99
N ALA A 102 8.32 -11.42 -7.29
CA ALA A 102 8.99 -12.38 -6.42
C ALA A 102 8.25 -12.62 -5.09
N LYS A 103 7.14 -11.90 -4.82
CA LYS A 103 6.31 -12.00 -3.61
C LYS A 103 7.13 -11.99 -2.30
N PRO A 104 7.96 -10.95 -2.06
CA PRO A 104 8.91 -10.93 -0.95
C PRO A 104 8.28 -10.65 0.41
N LEU A 105 7.02 -10.20 0.45
CA LEU A 105 6.35 -9.84 1.70
C LEU A 105 6.02 -11.09 2.50
N THR A 106 6.66 -11.22 3.66
CA THR A 106 6.30 -12.21 4.68
C THR A 106 5.72 -11.47 5.89
N ALA A 107 4.45 -11.74 6.20
CA ALA A 107 3.79 -11.14 7.35
C ALA A 107 3.96 -12.05 8.58
N PHE A 108 4.48 -11.49 9.68
CA PHE A 108 4.66 -12.25 10.92
C PHE A 108 3.36 -12.27 11.74
N ALA A 109 3.02 -13.42 12.31
CA ALA A 109 1.78 -13.63 13.07
C ALA A 109 1.79 -12.95 14.46
N LYS A 110 2.98 -12.77 15.06
CA LYS A 110 3.29 -12.00 16.27
C LYS A 110 4.80 -12.16 16.54
N PHE A 111 5.48 -11.12 17.02
CA PHE A 111 6.69 -11.36 17.81
C PHE A 111 6.23 -11.90 19.15
N SER A 112 6.50 -13.17 19.45
CA SER A 112 6.50 -13.63 20.84
C SER A 112 7.50 -12.73 21.56
N SER A 113 7.03 -12.01 22.57
CA SER A 113 7.87 -11.19 23.46
C SER A 113 8.86 -12.10 24.17
N GLY A 114 9.98 -12.39 23.51
CA GLY A 114 11.18 -12.88 24.17
C GLY A 114 11.65 -11.75 25.07
N LYS A 115 11.57 -11.97 26.38
CA LYS A 115 12.21 -11.11 27.37
C LYS A 115 13.66 -10.89 26.92
N LEU A 116 14.04 -9.63 26.73
CA LEU A 116 15.43 -9.20 26.86
C LEU A 116 15.76 -9.11 28.35
#